data_AF-A0AA39Y7Z9-F1
#
_entry.id   AF-A0AA39Y7Z9-F1
#
_cell.length_a   1.000
_cell.length_b   1.000
_cell.length_c   1.000
_cell.angle_alpha   90.00
_cell.angle_beta   90.00
_cell.angle_gamma   90.00
#
_symmetry.space_group_name_H-M   'P 1'
#
loop_
_entity.id
_entity.type
_entity.pdbx_description
1 polymer ?
#
loop_
_entity_poly.entity_id
_entity_poly.type
_entity_poly.pdbx_seq_one_letter_code
_entity_poly.pdbx_strand_id
1 'polypeptide(L)'
;MAQLGCYVLAASARLTLIDRIMSRLGANDNIFAGQSTFFIELSKTRQILAEATPRTLVILDKLSRGTSSYDGLAVAEAVLHHIASSIGCIGFFTTHYRSLATTEFARHPEVRPRRMQVLVDDAERRVTFLYKLEDGVAESSFGMHCAAMCGIPIGVVERAEVAAREFE
;
A
#
# COMPACT_ATOMS: atom_id res chain seq x y z
N MET A 1 19.76 -10.06 7.49
CA MET A 1 20.72 -9.61 8.53
C MET A 1 20.56 -10.43 9.81
N ALA A 2 19.46 -10.28 10.57
CA ALA A 2 19.29 -11.00 11.84
C ALA A 2 19.42 -12.52 11.74
N GLN A 3 18.72 -13.17 10.81
CA GLN A 3 18.80 -14.62 10.58
C GLN A 3 20.14 -15.11 10.00
N LEU A 4 21.00 -14.20 9.55
CA LEU A 4 22.39 -14.52 9.14
C LEU A 4 23.37 -14.38 10.32
N GLY A 5 22.91 -13.92 11.50
CA GLY A 5 23.76 -13.63 12.65
C GLY A 5 24.40 -12.24 12.64
N CYS A 6 23.99 -11.34 11.74
CA CYS A 6 24.51 -9.97 11.70
C CYS A 6 23.73 -9.05 12.65
N TYR A 7 24.39 -7.99 13.13
CA TYR A 7 23.70 -6.84 13.73
C TYR A 7 22.66 -6.25 12.78
N VAL A 8 21.63 -5.63 13.33
CA VAL A 8 20.57 -4.93 12.59
C VAL A 8 20.61 -3.44 12.90
N LEU A 9 20.16 -2.62 11.95
CA LEU A 9 20.11 -1.17 12.08
C LEU A 9 18.89 -0.74 12.91
N ALA A 10 18.95 -0.94 14.22
CA ALA A 10 17.93 -0.54 15.17
C ALA A 10 18.54 -0.31 16.55
N ALA A 11 17.92 0.56 17.37
CA ALA A 11 18.31 0.71 18.77
C ALA A 11 18.07 -0.59 19.57
N SER A 12 17.01 -1.32 19.25
CA SER A 12 16.69 -2.66 19.78
C SER A 12 15.79 -3.41 18.81
N ALA A 13 15.93 -4.73 18.69
CA ALA A 13 15.05 -5.55 17.86
C ALA A 13 14.79 -6.92 18.50
N ARG A 14 13.52 -7.33 18.56
CA ARG A 14 13.10 -8.70 18.85
C ARG A 14 12.38 -9.23 17.62
N LEU A 15 12.94 -10.27 17.01
CA LEU A 15 12.46 -10.80 15.74
C LEU A 15 12.12 -12.28 15.90
N THR A 16 10.99 -12.68 15.34
CA THR A 16 10.63 -14.10 15.17
C THR A 16 11.32 -14.64 13.91
N LEU A 17 11.75 -15.90 13.94
CA LEU A 17 12.28 -16.56 12.76
C LEU A 17 11.19 -16.67 11.70
N ILE A 18 11.46 -16.11 10.52
CA ILE A 18 10.62 -16.23 9.35
C ILE A 18 11.17 -17.30 8.41
N ASP A 19 10.27 -18.06 7.79
CA ASP A 19 10.65 -19.12 6.85
C ASP A 19 10.88 -18.59 5.44
N ARG A 20 10.18 -17.51 5.08
CA ARG A 20 10.25 -16.90 3.76
C ARG A 20 9.92 -15.41 3.83
N ILE A 21 10.51 -14.64 2.93
CA ILE A 21 10.10 -13.27 2.63
C ILE A 21 9.47 -13.29 1.25
N MET A 22 8.20 -12.91 1.15
CA MET A 22 7.50 -12.81 -0.12
C MET A 22 7.02 -11.39 -0.33
N SER A 23 7.36 -10.81 -1.47
CA SER A 23 7.06 -9.41 -1.74
C SER A 23 6.51 -9.21 -3.13
N ARG A 24 5.46 -8.40 -3.21
CA ARG A 24 4.93 -7.82 -4.45
C ARG A 24 5.19 -6.32 -4.36
N LEU A 25 6.32 -5.89 -4.91
CA LEU A 25 6.77 -4.50 -4.95
C LEU A 25 6.88 -4.06 -6.41
N GLY A 26 6.00 -3.16 -6.84
CA GLY A 26 5.94 -2.71 -8.23
C GLY A 26 5.81 -3.83 -9.27
N ALA A 27 5.59 -3.43 -10.51
CA ALA A 27 5.78 -4.29 -11.66
C ALA A 27 6.38 -3.41 -12.76
N ASN A 28 7.55 -3.83 -13.26
CA ASN A 28 8.05 -3.32 -14.52
C ASN A 28 7.48 -4.23 -15.61
N ASP A 29 7.04 -3.62 -16.71
CA ASP A 29 6.41 -4.33 -17.80
C ASP A 29 7.32 -5.40 -18.40
N ASN A 30 6.73 -6.53 -18.80
CA ASN A 30 7.40 -7.50 -19.66
C ASN A 30 6.70 -7.54 -21.02
N ILE A 31 6.94 -6.49 -21.80
CA ILE A 31 6.36 -6.30 -23.14
C ILE A 31 6.67 -7.50 -24.05
N PHE A 32 7.86 -8.08 -23.91
CA PHE A 32 8.32 -9.21 -24.73
C PHE A 32 7.60 -10.53 -24.44
N ALA A 33 6.98 -10.68 -23.27
CA ALA A 33 6.26 -11.90 -22.88
C ALA A 33 4.75 -11.86 -23.17
N GLY A 34 4.21 -10.76 -23.73
CA GLY A 34 2.77 -10.61 -23.98
C GLY A 34 1.90 -10.63 -22.71
N GLN A 35 2.49 -10.39 -21.55
CA GLN A 35 1.79 -10.39 -20.26
C GLN A 35 1.52 -8.96 -19.82
N SER A 36 0.26 -8.67 -19.47
CA SER A 36 -0.09 -7.38 -18.89
C SER A 36 0.53 -7.23 -17.50
N THR A 37 0.81 -5.99 -17.12
CA THR A 37 1.28 -5.63 -15.78
C THR A 37 0.39 -6.23 -14.70
N PHE A 38 -0.93 -6.18 -14.91
CA PHE A 38 -1.93 -6.74 -14.01
C PHE A 38 -1.88 -8.28 -13.93
N PHE A 39 -1.65 -8.98 -15.04
CA PHE A 39 -1.49 -10.43 -15.01
C PHE A 39 -0.26 -10.87 -14.21
N ILE A 40 0.89 -10.23 -14.43
CA ILE A 40 2.13 -10.52 -13.69
C ILE A 40 1.91 -10.28 -12.20
N GLU A 41 1.20 -9.21 -11.88
CA GLU A 41 0.85 -8.83 -10.53
C GLU A 41 -0.02 -9.88 -9.82
N LEU A 42 -1.09 -10.33 -10.47
CA LEU A 42 -1.97 -11.36 -9.93
C LEU A 42 -1.27 -12.72 -9.84
N SER A 43 -0.38 -13.04 -10.77
CA SER A 43 0.40 -14.27 -10.74
C SER A 43 1.34 -14.32 -9.52
N LYS A 44 2.03 -13.21 -9.22
CA LYS A 44 2.83 -13.08 -7.98
C LYS A 44 1.95 -13.20 -6.73
N THR A 45 0.78 -12.58 -6.76
CA THR A 45 -0.18 -12.64 -5.64
C THR A 45 -0.69 -14.06 -5.42
N ARG A 46 -1.02 -14.79 -6.49
CA ARG A 46 -1.37 -16.21 -6.45
C ARG A 46 -0.25 -17.04 -5.80
N GLN A 47 1.00 -16.78 -6.15
CA GLN A 47 2.13 -17.49 -5.56
C GLN A 47 2.22 -17.24 -4.04
N ILE A 48 2.04 -16.00 -3.61
CA ILE A 48 2.00 -15.64 -2.18
C ILE A 48 0.88 -16.41 -1.46
N LEU A 49 -0.33 -16.41 -2.03
CA LEU A 49 -1.48 -17.09 -1.42
C LEU A 49 -1.29 -18.62 -1.36
N ALA A 50 -0.58 -19.21 -2.32
CA ALA A 50 -0.37 -20.65 -2.39
C ALA A 50 0.75 -21.15 -1.46
N GLU A 51 1.77 -20.34 -1.20
CA GLU A 51 3.00 -20.77 -0.53
C GLU A 51 3.24 -20.12 0.84
N ALA A 52 2.56 -19.02 1.16
CA ALA A 52 2.75 -18.35 2.44
C ALA A 52 2.26 -19.21 3.60
N THR A 53 3.04 -19.19 4.68
CA THR A 53 2.74 -19.85 5.95
C THR A 53 2.55 -18.79 7.04
N PRO A 54 2.08 -19.16 8.25
CA PRO A 54 2.04 -18.23 9.38
C PRO A 54 3.39 -17.62 9.75
N ARG A 55 4.53 -18.20 9.31
CA ARG A 55 5.89 -17.68 9.54
C ARG A 55 6.47 -16.91 8.36
N THR A 56 5.70 -16.71 7.30
CA THR A 56 6.13 -15.93 6.15
C THR A 56 5.99 -14.43 6.44
N LEU A 57 6.98 -13.63 6.02
CA LEU A 57 6.87 -12.18 5.97
C LEU A 57 6.34 -11.75 4.60
N VAL A 58 5.14 -11.18 4.55
CA VAL A 58 4.51 -10.72 3.30
C VAL A 58 4.57 -9.20 3.16
N ILE A 59 4.95 -8.71 1.99
CA ILE A 59 4.96 -7.28 1.66
C ILE A 59 4.20 -7.07 0.36
N LEU A 60 3.03 -6.42 0.42
CA LEU A 60 2.20 -6.09 -0.73
C LEU A 60 2.12 -4.59 -0.91
N ASP A 61 2.57 -4.07 -2.06
CA ASP A 61 2.58 -2.64 -2.34
C ASP A 61 1.56 -2.25 -3.41
N LYS A 62 0.49 -1.54 -3.04
CA LYS A 62 -0.57 -1.05 -3.95
C LYS A 62 -1.12 -2.14 -4.89
N LEU A 63 -1.68 -3.19 -4.30
CA LEU A 63 -2.34 -4.27 -5.03
C LEU A 63 -3.48 -3.75 -5.94
N SER A 64 -3.61 -4.33 -7.12
CA SER A 64 -4.64 -4.13 -8.13
C SER A 64 -4.71 -2.79 -8.84
N ARG A 65 -3.57 -2.12 -9.10
CA ARG A 65 -3.55 -0.82 -9.81
C ARG A 65 -3.87 -0.90 -11.31
N GLY A 66 -3.76 -2.09 -11.91
CA GLY A 66 -3.89 -2.28 -13.37
C GLY A 66 -5.30 -2.61 -13.87
N THR A 67 -6.34 -2.44 -13.05
CA THR A 67 -7.73 -2.78 -13.38
C THR A 67 -8.69 -1.66 -12.95
N SER A 68 -9.99 -1.87 -13.14
CA SER A 68 -11.04 -0.94 -12.68
C SER A 68 -10.93 -0.69 -11.17
N SER A 69 -11.26 0.52 -10.72
CA SER A 69 -11.13 0.89 -9.30
C SER A 69 -11.92 -0.03 -8.37
N TYR A 70 -13.11 -0.45 -8.78
CA TYR A 70 -13.99 -1.33 -8.01
C TYR A 70 -13.46 -2.77 -7.97
N ASP A 71 -13.08 -3.34 -9.12
CA ASP A 71 -12.51 -4.69 -9.15
C ASP A 71 -11.19 -4.72 -8.38
N GLY A 72 -10.40 -3.65 -8.49
CA GLY A 72 -9.12 -3.55 -7.82
C GLY A 72 -9.26 -3.51 -6.29
N LEU A 73 -10.22 -2.75 -5.79
CA LEU A 73 -10.59 -2.72 -4.37
C LEU A 73 -11.04 -4.11 -3.90
N ALA A 74 -11.97 -4.74 -4.60
CA ALA A 74 -12.53 -6.04 -4.21
C ALA A 74 -11.47 -7.14 -4.15
N VAL A 75 -10.57 -7.19 -5.14
CA VAL A 75 -9.43 -8.12 -5.14
C VAL A 75 -8.48 -7.80 -3.99
N ALA A 76 -8.17 -6.52 -3.75
CA ALA A 76 -7.28 -6.12 -2.68
C ALA A 76 -7.81 -6.50 -1.29
N GLU A 77 -9.12 -6.30 -1.08
CA GLU A 77 -9.84 -6.67 0.13
C GLU A 77 -9.79 -8.18 0.37
N ALA A 78 -10.19 -8.97 -0.63
CA ALA A 78 -10.24 -10.43 -0.52
C ALA A 78 -8.87 -11.04 -0.23
N VAL A 79 -7.82 -10.52 -0.89
CA VAL A 79 -6.44 -10.96 -0.68
C VAL A 79 -5.96 -10.62 0.73
N LEU A 80 -6.17 -9.37 1.18
CA LEU A 80 -5.78 -8.96 2.53
C LEU A 80 -6.52 -9.76 3.60
N HIS A 81 -7.82 -9.99 3.40
CA HIS A 81 -8.63 -10.78 4.33
C HIS A 81 -8.15 -12.22 4.43
N HIS A 82 -7.85 -12.87 3.30
CA HIS A 82 -7.32 -14.23 3.31
C HIS A 82 -5.94 -14.33 3.99
N ILE A 83 -5.05 -13.38 3.72
CA ILE A 83 -3.74 -13.32 4.36
C ILE A 83 -3.88 -13.14 5.88
N ALA A 84 -4.71 -12.21 6.33
CA ALA A 84 -4.86 -11.88 7.74
C ALA A 84 -5.62 -12.95 8.53
N SER A 85 -6.71 -13.50 7.96
CA SER A 85 -7.64 -14.40 8.69
C SER A 85 -7.35 -15.89 8.49
N SER A 86 -6.83 -16.29 7.32
CA SER A 86 -6.64 -17.70 6.99
C SER A 86 -5.18 -18.12 7.07
N ILE A 87 -4.27 -17.35 6.48
CA ILE A 87 -2.83 -17.65 6.52
C ILE A 87 -2.24 -17.20 7.87
N GLY A 88 -2.64 -16.04 8.38
CA GLY A 88 -2.21 -15.52 9.68
C GLY A 88 -0.73 -15.17 9.73
N CYS A 89 -0.18 -14.69 8.61
CA CYS A 89 1.24 -14.33 8.51
C CYS A 89 1.47 -12.84 8.81
N ILE A 90 2.70 -12.50 9.19
CA ILE A 90 3.07 -11.11 9.46
C ILE A 90 3.31 -10.41 8.13
N GLY A 91 2.79 -9.20 7.96
CA GLY A 91 3.04 -8.46 6.73
C GLY A 91 2.70 -6.98 6.73
N PHE A 92 3.08 -6.34 5.64
CA PHE A 92 2.75 -4.96 5.33
C PHE A 92 1.94 -4.90 4.04
N PHE A 93 0.82 -4.19 4.08
CA PHE A 93 -0.04 -3.93 2.92
C PHE A 93 -0.15 -2.43 2.72
N THR A 94 0.46 -1.90 1.67
CA THR A 94 0.31 -0.49 1.31
C THR A 94 -0.84 -0.35 0.31
N THR A 95 -1.64 0.70 0.45
CA THR A 95 -2.77 0.94 -0.43
C THR A 95 -3.11 2.41 -0.53
N HIS A 96 -3.82 2.77 -1.60
CA HIS A 96 -4.47 4.06 -1.76
C HIS A 96 -5.99 3.96 -1.51
N TYR A 97 -6.52 2.74 -1.34
CA TYR A 97 -7.92 2.49 -1.00
C TYR A 97 -8.17 2.79 0.48
N ARG A 98 -8.68 3.98 0.80
CA ARG A 98 -9.00 4.37 2.17
C ARG A 98 -10.08 3.47 2.78
N SER A 99 -11.08 3.08 1.98
CA SER A 99 -12.19 2.22 2.38
C SER A 99 -11.76 0.89 3.01
N LEU A 100 -10.64 0.31 2.55
CA LEU A 100 -10.08 -0.90 3.18
C LEU A 100 -9.81 -0.65 4.66
N ALA A 101 -9.14 0.45 5.00
CA ALA A 101 -8.78 0.73 6.38
C ALA A 101 -9.95 1.27 7.22
N THR A 102 -10.83 2.09 6.63
CA THR A 102 -11.91 2.78 7.37
C THR A 102 -13.20 1.98 7.48
N THR A 103 -13.45 1.04 6.57
CA THR A 103 -14.70 0.28 6.50
C THR A 103 -14.42 -1.21 6.70
N GLU A 104 -13.71 -1.82 5.77
CA GLU A 104 -13.59 -3.29 5.70
C GLU A 104 -12.77 -3.87 6.85
N PHE A 105 -11.66 -3.20 7.21
CA PHE A 105 -10.74 -3.67 8.24
C PHE A 105 -10.79 -2.85 9.53
N ALA A 106 -11.75 -1.93 9.68
CA ALA A 106 -11.85 -1.03 10.83
C ALA A 106 -11.97 -1.76 12.18
N ARG A 107 -12.55 -2.96 12.17
CA ARG A 107 -12.74 -3.82 13.36
C ARG A 107 -12.02 -5.17 13.26
N HIS A 108 -11.17 -5.34 12.25
CA HIS A 108 -10.49 -6.61 12.05
C HIS A 108 -9.43 -6.82 13.14
N PRO A 109 -9.41 -7.97 13.84
CA PRO A 109 -8.54 -8.16 15.01
C PRO A 109 -7.04 -8.13 14.66
N GLU A 110 -6.69 -8.62 13.48
CA GLU A 110 -5.29 -8.79 13.05
C GLU A 110 -4.76 -7.66 12.14
N VAL A 111 -5.60 -6.69 11.76
CA VAL A 111 -5.19 -5.62 10.84
C VAL A 111 -5.17 -4.29 11.57
N ARG A 112 -4.05 -3.58 11.49
CA ARG A 112 -3.85 -2.29 12.15
C ARG A 112 -3.51 -1.21 11.14
N PRO A 113 -4.32 -0.15 11.02
CA PRO A 113 -3.99 0.94 10.12
C PRO A 113 -2.78 1.71 10.63
N ARG A 114 -1.90 2.02 9.68
CA ARG A 114 -0.72 2.87 9.85
C ARG A 114 -0.65 3.83 8.67
N ARG A 115 -0.13 5.03 8.92
CA ARG A 115 0.09 6.04 7.88
C ARG A 115 1.45 6.68 8.02
N MET A 116 1.96 7.24 6.92
CA MET A 116 3.13 8.11 6.98
C MET A 116 2.68 9.52 7.33
N GLN A 117 3.30 10.11 8.33
CA GLN A 117 2.98 11.44 8.81
C GLN A 117 3.32 12.50 7.76
N VAL A 118 2.41 13.44 7.59
CA VAL A 118 2.54 14.58 6.67
C VAL A 118 2.14 15.87 7.37
N LEU A 119 2.73 16.98 6.95
CA LEU A 119 2.24 18.32 7.28
C LEU A 119 1.70 18.96 6.01
N VAL A 120 0.51 19.52 6.09
CA VAL A 120 -0.19 20.12 4.97
C VAL A 120 -0.31 21.61 5.22
N ASP A 121 0.05 22.39 4.21
CA ASP A 121 -0.08 23.84 4.17
C ASP A 121 -1.01 24.17 3.00
N ASP A 122 -2.30 24.34 3.31
CA ASP A 122 -3.32 24.60 2.29
C ASP A 122 -3.21 25.99 1.67
N ALA A 123 -2.67 26.97 2.40
CA ALA A 123 -2.44 28.31 1.88
C ALA A 123 -1.38 28.31 0.78
N GLU A 124 -0.28 27.59 1.00
CA GLU A 124 0.81 27.44 0.03
C GLU A 124 0.65 26.22 -0.90
N ARG A 125 -0.47 25.47 -0.79
CA ARG A 125 -0.72 24.20 -1.48
C ARG A 125 0.46 23.23 -1.43
N ARG A 126 1.09 23.11 -0.26
CA ARG A 126 2.32 22.36 -0.04
C ARG A 126 2.12 21.22 0.95
N VAL A 127 2.80 20.11 0.70
CA VAL A 127 2.85 18.94 1.59
C VAL A 127 4.30 18.67 1.97
N THR A 128 4.54 18.47 3.26
CA THR A 128 5.83 18.05 3.78
C THR A 128 5.73 16.61 4.27
N PHE A 129 6.54 15.72 3.69
CA PHE A 129 6.61 14.31 4.10
C PHE A 129 7.59 14.16 5.26
N LEU A 130 7.10 13.74 6.43
CA LEU A 130 7.95 13.60 7.63
C LEU A 130 8.64 12.25 7.74
N TYR A 131 8.32 11.30 6.84
CA TYR A 131 8.88 9.94 6.82
C TYR A 131 8.76 9.19 8.16
N LYS A 132 7.77 9.54 8.96
CA LYS A 132 7.48 8.93 10.26
C LYS A 132 6.21 8.09 10.15
N LEU A 133 6.30 6.81 10.48
CA LEU A 133 5.14 5.92 10.55
C LEU A 133 4.37 6.20 11.86
N GLU A 134 3.06 6.39 11.76
CA GLU A 134 2.17 6.61 12.91
C GLU A 134 0.88 5.79 12.79
N ASP A 135 0.16 5.69 13.91
CA ASP A 135 -1.10 4.98 14.01
C ASP A 135 -2.20 5.75 13.29
N GLY A 136 -3.07 5.03 12.58
CA GLY A 136 -4.26 5.58 11.94
C GLY A 136 -4.24 5.53 10.41
N VAL A 137 -5.20 6.23 9.80
CA VAL A 137 -5.45 6.25 8.36
C VAL A 137 -5.11 7.63 7.79
N ALA A 138 -4.62 7.68 6.55
CA ALA A 138 -4.42 8.96 5.86
C ALA A 138 -5.76 9.72 5.73
N GLU A 139 -5.77 10.96 6.24
CA GLU A 139 -6.97 11.83 6.30
C GLU A 139 -7.50 12.16 4.90
N SER A 140 -6.61 12.51 3.98
CA SER A 140 -6.94 13.03 2.65
C SER A 140 -5.96 12.54 1.59
N SER A 141 -6.34 12.68 0.32
CA SER A 141 -5.43 12.49 -0.80
C SER A 141 -4.70 13.80 -1.07
N PHE A 142 -3.38 13.76 -1.13
CA PHE A 142 -2.54 14.95 -1.32
C PHE A 142 -2.10 15.13 -2.77
N GLY A 143 -2.80 14.48 -3.71
CA GLY A 143 -2.43 14.50 -5.13
C GLY A 143 -2.40 15.91 -5.74
N MET A 144 -3.34 16.77 -5.34
CA MET A 144 -3.45 18.14 -5.86
C MET A 144 -2.34 19.05 -5.32
N HIS A 145 -2.03 18.97 -4.02
CA HIS A 145 -0.86 19.65 -3.44
C HIS A 145 0.45 19.18 -4.10
N CYS A 146 0.60 17.87 -4.33
CA CYS A 146 1.75 17.34 -5.07
C CYS A 146 1.82 17.90 -6.50
N ALA A 147 0.68 18.03 -7.20
CA ALA A 147 0.61 18.61 -8.54
C ALA A 147 1.07 20.08 -8.54
N ALA A 148 0.60 20.88 -7.57
CA ALA A 148 1.02 22.27 -7.40
C ALA A 148 2.52 22.38 -7.09
N MET A 149 3.05 21.56 -6.17
CA MET A 149 4.47 21.50 -5.83
C MET A 149 5.36 21.12 -7.02
N CYS A 150 4.86 20.28 -7.93
CA CYS A 150 5.54 19.92 -9.18
C CYS A 150 5.53 21.02 -10.25
N GLY A 151 4.91 22.18 -9.97
CA GLY A 151 4.84 23.30 -10.89
C GLY A 151 3.79 23.17 -11.99
N ILE A 152 2.78 22.30 -11.81
CA ILE A 152 1.62 22.26 -12.71
C ILE A 152 0.87 23.60 -12.60
N PRO A 153 0.49 24.24 -13.73
CA PRO A 153 -0.18 25.54 -13.68
C PRO A 153 -1.42 25.52 -12.77
N ILE A 154 -1.55 26.54 -11.92
CA ILE A 154 -2.57 26.59 -10.87
C ILE A 154 -3.99 26.40 -11.40
N GLY A 155 -4.32 27.01 -12.54
CA GLY A 155 -5.64 26.85 -13.17
C GLY A 155 -5.93 25.42 -13.68
N VAL A 156 -4.90 24.58 -13.89
CA VAL A 156 -5.09 23.16 -14.18
C VAL A 156 -5.38 22.38 -12.90
N VAL A 157 -4.64 22.67 -11.82
CA VAL A 157 -4.85 22.03 -10.50
C VAL A 157 -6.24 22.36 -9.97
N GLU A 158 -6.67 23.63 -10.05
CA GLU A 158 -8.01 24.06 -9.64
C GLU A 158 -9.13 23.36 -10.41
N ARG A 159 -8.97 23.18 -11.73
CA ARG A 159 -9.93 22.40 -12.52
C ARG A 159 -9.95 20.93 -12.09
N ALA A 160 -8.79 20.35 -11.79
CA ALA A 160 -8.71 18.98 -11.32
C ALA A 160 -9.36 18.81 -9.93
N GLU A 161 -9.21 19.79 -9.04
CA GLU A 161 -9.89 19.83 -7.72
C GLU A 161 -11.41 19.87 -7.87
N VAL A 162 -11.93 20.67 -8.80
CA VAL A 162 -13.37 20.72 -9.09
C VAL A 162 -13.86 19.37 -9.60
N ALA A 163 -13.16 18.77 -10.57
CA ALA A 163 -13.52 17.46 -11.11
C ALA A 163 -13.47 16.36 -10.04
N ALA A 164 -12.47 16.38 -9.15
CA ALA A 164 -12.32 15.37 -8.10
C ALA A 164 -13.51 15.36 -7.13
N ARG A 165 -14.11 16.51 -6.84
CA ARG A 165 -15.32 16.61 -5.99
C ARG A 165 -16.56 15.94 -6.60
N GLU A 166 -16.57 15.68 -7.90
CA GLU A 166 -17.67 14.94 -8.56
C GLU A 166 -17.52 13.42 -8.41
N PHE A 167 -16.34 12.93 -8.01
CA PHE A 167 -16.03 11.51 -7.85
C PHE A 167 -15.85 11.07 -6.38
N GLU A 168 -15.80 12.01 -5.43
CA GLU A 168 -15.86 11.76 -3.98
C GLU A 168 -17.31 11.76 -3.47
#